data_AF-A0A969NH88-F1
#
_entry.id   AF-A0A969NH88-F1
#
_cell.length_a   1.000
_cell.length_b   1.000
_cell.length_c   1.000
_cell.angle_alpha   90.00
_cell.angle_beta   90.00
_cell.angle_gamma   90.00
#
_symmetry.space_group_name_H-M   'P 1'
#
loop_
_entity.id
_entity.type
_entity.pdbx_description
1 polymer ?
#
loop_
_entity_poly.entity_id
_entity_poly.type
_entity_poly.pdbx_seq_one_letter_code
_entity_poly.pdbx_strand_id
1 'polypeptide(L)'
;YISADGSGTYDVSYRVAAENSAGQIELQLVGDEIASLHTIDLPVTGGWQTWETVTKSIVLPAGQHVLRLLVKKTEFNLNWFEFDLVSNIRKVNPETNQFSIYPNPAKNTVSIISDENLNRIFDFVIISSSGHKVKSGKITMNKTLDLSELKDGVYYLNLYKDNKVYTNKLIIER
;
A
#
# COMPACT_ATOMS: atom_id res chain seq x y z
N TYR A 1 9.96 -0.82 -20.07
CA TYR A 1 10.28 -1.08 -18.65
C TYR A 1 9.23 -0.37 -17.82
N ILE A 2 8.69 -1.03 -16.80
CA ILE A 2 7.81 -0.41 -15.80
C ILE A 2 8.54 -0.43 -14.45
N SER A 3 8.48 0.66 -13.70
CA SER A 3 9.02 0.73 -12.34
C SER A 3 7.88 0.62 -11.34
N ALA A 4 7.98 -0.34 -10.43
CA ALA A 4 7.05 -0.51 -9.32
C ALA A 4 7.74 -0.10 -8.01
N ASP A 5 7.32 1.01 -7.40
CA ASP A 5 7.90 1.54 -6.16
C ASP A 5 7.71 0.60 -4.95
N GLY A 6 6.73 -0.30 -5.04
CA GLY A 6 6.45 -1.37 -4.10
C GLY A 6 5.75 -2.52 -4.82
N SER A 7 5.60 -3.68 -4.17
CA SER A 7 4.68 -4.68 -4.72
C SER A 7 3.27 -4.08 -4.75
N GLY A 8 2.51 -4.34 -5.80
CA GLY A 8 1.23 -3.68 -5.99
C GLY A 8 0.36 -4.38 -7.00
N THR A 9 -0.94 -4.16 -6.84
CA THR A 9 -1.94 -4.49 -7.85
C THR A 9 -2.04 -3.32 -8.81
N TYR A 10 -1.86 -3.61 -10.10
CA TYR A 10 -1.98 -2.67 -11.19
C TYR A 10 -3.17 -3.07 -12.05
N ASP A 11 -4.01 -2.10 -12.40
CA ASP A 11 -4.97 -2.26 -13.48
C ASP A 11 -4.27 -1.94 -14.79
N VAL A 12 -4.32 -2.90 -15.72
CA VAL A 12 -3.78 -2.77 -17.06
C VAL A 12 -4.94 -2.55 -18.02
N SER A 13 -5.01 -1.36 -18.58
CA SER A 13 -6.05 -0.94 -19.50
C SER A 13 -5.51 -0.99 -20.93
N TYR A 14 -6.27 -1.57 -21.86
CA TYR A 14 -5.93 -1.70 -23.28
C TYR A 14 -7.01 -1.04 -24.12
N ARG A 15 -6.65 -0.01 -24.90
CA ARG A 15 -7.58 0.63 -25.84
C ARG A 15 -7.47 0.01 -27.21
N VAL A 16 -8.50 -0.70 -27.62
CA VAL A 16 -8.50 -1.54 -28.82
C VAL A 16 -9.69 -1.26 -29.73
N ALA A 17 -9.56 -1.64 -31.00
CA ALA A 17 -10.63 -1.61 -31.99
C ALA A 17 -10.55 -2.84 -32.90
N ALA A 18 -11.69 -3.41 -33.28
CA ALA A 18 -11.79 -4.57 -34.15
C ALA A 18 -13.16 -4.62 -34.87
N GLU A 19 -13.19 -5.02 -36.14
CA GLU A 19 -14.41 -4.90 -36.98
C GLU A 19 -15.30 -6.15 -36.98
N ASN A 20 -14.79 -7.29 -37.44
CA ASN A 20 -15.59 -8.51 -37.66
C ASN A 20 -15.17 -9.68 -36.76
N SER A 21 -13.92 -9.66 -36.34
CA SER A 21 -13.25 -10.64 -35.50
C SER A 21 -12.26 -9.86 -34.64
N ALA A 22 -11.81 -10.46 -33.54
CA ALA A 22 -10.91 -9.80 -32.62
C ALA A 22 -9.76 -10.72 -32.24
N GLY A 23 -8.63 -10.10 -31.94
CA GLY A 23 -7.42 -10.80 -31.55
C GLY A 23 -7.40 -11.27 -30.11
N GLN A 24 -6.27 -11.86 -29.74
CA GLN A 24 -5.96 -12.29 -28.38
C GLN A 24 -4.56 -11.81 -28.05
N ILE A 25 -4.39 -11.21 -26.88
CA ILE A 25 -3.10 -10.75 -26.39
C ILE A 25 -2.78 -11.38 -25.04
N GLU A 26 -1.49 -11.60 -24.78
CA GLU A 26 -0.96 -12.12 -23.53
C GLU A 26 0.09 -11.15 -23.00
N LEU A 27 -0.12 -10.66 -21.78
CA LEU A 27 0.88 -9.85 -21.09
C LEU A 27 1.84 -10.78 -20.34
N GLN A 28 3.13 -10.61 -20.59
CA GLN A 28 4.19 -11.44 -20.03
C GLN A 28 5.18 -10.58 -19.23
N LEU A 29 5.62 -11.11 -18.10
CA LEU A 29 6.77 -10.62 -17.36
C LEU A 29 8.02 -11.35 -17.84
N VAL A 30 8.99 -10.58 -18.33
CA VAL A 30 10.26 -11.09 -18.86
C VAL A 30 11.34 -10.89 -17.80
N GLY A 31 11.78 -11.99 -17.18
CA GLY A 31 12.95 -12.06 -16.31
C GLY A 31 13.89 -13.17 -16.78
N ASP A 32 14.45 -13.93 -15.84
CA ASP A 32 15.22 -15.15 -16.13
C ASP A 32 14.35 -16.20 -16.84
N GLU A 33 13.06 -16.23 -16.48
CA GLU A 33 12.01 -16.96 -17.19
C GLU A 33 10.93 -15.99 -17.68
N ILE A 34 10.16 -16.41 -18.70
CA ILE A 34 9.00 -15.65 -19.18
C ILE A 34 7.76 -16.18 -18.45
N ALA A 35 7.16 -15.34 -17.62
CA ALA A 35 5.94 -15.65 -16.89
C ALA A 35 4.73 -14.99 -17.55
N SER A 36 3.65 -15.74 -17.76
CA SER A 36 2.37 -15.19 -18.21
C SER A 36 1.68 -14.48 -17.04
N LEU A 37 1.34 -13.19 -17.21
CA LEU A 37 0.58 -12.43 -16.21
C LEU A 37 -0.93 -12.62 -16.44
N HIS A 38 -1.37 -12.44 -17.68
CA HIS A 38 -2.74 -12.77 -18.10
C HIS A 38 -2.85 -12.87 -19.62
N THR A 39 -3.91 -13.55 -20.10
CA THR A 39 -4.33 -13.58 -21.51
C THR A 39 -5.73 -12.99 -21.62
N ILE A 40 -6.00 -12.19 -22.65
CA ILE A 40 -7.33 -11.66 -22.95
C ILE A 40 -7.72 -11.90 -24.40
N ASP A 41 -8.95 -12.36 -24.60
CA ASP A 41 -9.65 -12.23 -25.88
C ASP A 41 -10.19 -10.79 -25.97
N LEU A 42 -9.90 -10.11 -27.08
CA LEU A 42 -10.32 -8.73 -27.31
C LEU A 42 -11.78 -8.68 -27.82
N PRO A 43 -12.52 -7.60 -27.55
CA PRO A 43 -13.87 -7.43 -28.06
C PRO A 43 -13.86 -7.06 -29.55
N VAL A 44 -14.91 -7.49 -30.26
CA VAL A 44 -15.28 -6.92 -31.56
C VAL A 44 -16.00 -5.61 -31.28
N THR A 45 -15.41 -4.48 -31.68
CA THR A 45 -15.95 -3.15 -31.40
C THR A 45 -16.86 -2.63 -32.50
N GLY A 46 -17.00 -3.36 -33.61
CA GLY A 46 -17.85 -3.02 -34.74
C GLY A 46 -17.22 -2.03 -35.73
N GLY A 47 -15.90 -1.83 -35.67
CA GLY A 47 -15.18 -1.05 -36.67
C GLY A 47 -13.72 -0.78 -36.30
N TRP A 48 -12.85 -0.61 -37.31
CA TRP A 48 -11.41 -0.33 -37.13
C TRP A 48 -11.09 0.99 -36.41
N GLN A 49 -12.08 1.86 -36.28
CA GLN A 49 -12.01 3.15 -35.60
C GLN A 49 -13.06 3.29 -34.48
N THR A 50 -13.75 2.20 -34.13
CA THR A 50 -14.64 2.15 -32.98
C THR A 50 -13.86 1.59 -31.81
N TRP A 51 -13.64 2.38 -30.75
CA TRP A 51 -12.64 2.07 -29.74
C TRP A 51 -13.24 1.75 -28.38
N GLU A 52 -12.85 0.63 -27.78
CA GLU A 52 -13.22 0.20 -26.42
C GLU A 52 -11.97 0.03 -25.54
N THR A 53 -12.11 0.22 -24.23
CA THR A 53 -11.04 -0.04 -23.25
C THR A 53 -11.37 -1.31 -22.46
N VAL A 54 -10.45 -2.27 -22.47
CA VAL A 54 -10.54 -3.49 -21.64
C VAL A 54 -9.51 -3.40 -20.52
N THR A 55 -9.91 -3.67 -19.29
CA THR A 55 -9.02 -3.60 -18.11
C THR A 55 -8.87 -4.97 -17.45
N LYS A 56 -7.64 -5.31 -17.03
CA LYS A 56 -7.32 -6.49 -16.22
C LYS A 56 -6.35 -6.12 -15.10
N SER A 57 -6.58 -6.65 -13.91
CA SER A 57 -5.66 -6.46 -12.79
C SER A 57 -4.53 -7.49 -12.81
N ILE A 58 -3.31 -7.05 -12.54
CA ILE A 58 -2.12 -7.87 -12.31
C ILE A 58 -1.47 -7.51 -10.99
N VAL A 59 -0.62 -8.40 -10.48
CA VAL A 59 0.27 -8.08 -9.36
C VAL A 59 1.70 -8.04 -9.87
N LEU A 60 2.40 -6.93 -9.58
CA LEU A 60 3.83 -6.81 -9.84
C LEU A 60 4.59 -6.75 -8.50
N PRO A 61 5.76 -7.41 -8.39
CA PRO A 61 6.66 -7.19 -7.28
C PRO A 61 7.31 -5.79 -7.37
N ALA A 62 7.92 -5.32 -6.28
CA ALA A 62 8.69 -4.06 -6.32
C ALA A 62 9.89 -4.20 -7.25
N GLY A 63 10.29 -3.11 -7.91
CA GLY A 63 11.46 -3.04 -8.78
C GLY A 63 11.13 -2.75 -10.25
N GLN A 64 12.15 -2.84 -11.09
CA GLN A 64 12.01 -2.63 -12.53
C GLN A 64 11.67 -3.95 -13.24
N HIS A 65 10.66 -3.89 -14.09
CA HIS A 65 10.18 -5.04 -14.85
C HIS A 65 10.22 -4.77 -16.35
N VAL A 66 10.58 -5.82 -17.10
CA VAL A 66 10.38 -5.87 -18.55
C VAL A 66 9.07 -6.58 -18.81
N LEU A 67 8.12 -5.87 -19.40
CA LEU A 67 6.87 -6.46 -19.85
C LEU A 67 6.89 -6.64 -21.37
N ARG A 68 6.31 -7.74 -21.83
CA ARG A 68 6.10 -8.05 -23.24
C ARG A 68 4.61 -8.28 -23.47
N LEU A 69 4.06 -7.61 -24.47
CA LEU A 69 2.72 -7.90 -24.98
C LEU A 69 2.85 -8.84 -26.17
N LEU A 70 2.47 -10.11 -25.98
CA LEU A 70 2.49 -11.13 -27.03
C LEU A 70 1.14 -11.16 -27.74
N VAL A 71 1.14 -11.01 -29.06
CA VAL A 71 -0.07 -11.17 -29.89
C VAL A 71 -0.24 -12.63 -30.25
N LYS A 72 -1.32 -13.27 -29.79
CA LYS A 72 -1.64 -14.69 -30.03
C LYS A 72 -2.61 -14.90 -31.18
N LYS A 73 -3.49 -13.93 -31.43
CA LYS A 73 -4.39 -13.86 -32.59
C LYS A 73 -4.43 -12.41 -33.10
N THR A 74 -4.49 -12.22 -34.42
CA THR A 74 -4.45 -10.93 -35.10
C THR A 74 -5.85 -10.30 -35.23
N GLU A 75 -6.02 -9.29 -36.10
CA GLU A 75 -7.31 -8.64 -36.44
C GLU A 75 -7.84 -7.65 -35.40
N PHE A 76 -6.95 -6.83 -34.84
CA PHE A 76 -7.32 -5.70 -33.99
C PHE A 76 -6.32 -4.55 -34.18
N ASN A 77 -6.76 -3.33 -33.88
CA ASN A 77 -5.91 -2.18 -33.66
C ASN A 77 -5.71 -2.00 -32.15
N LEU A 78 -4.49 -1.62 -31.76
CA LEU A 78 -4.16 -1.16 -30.40
C LEU A 78 -3.75 0.30 -30.50
N ASN A 79 -4.37 1.16 -29.69
CA ASN A 79 -4.01 2.57 -29.60
C ASN A 79 -2.98 2.77 -28.49
N TRP A 80 -3.42 2.50 -27.25
CA TRP A 80 -2.59 2.64 -26.07
C TRP A 80 -2.89 1.51 -25.09
N PHE A 81 -1.96 1.31 -24.17
CA PHE A 81 -2.18 0.56 -22.96
C PHE A 81 -1.52 1.30 -21.79
N GLU A 82 -2.14 1.23 -20.62
CA GLU A 82 -1.75 2.00 -19.44
C GLU A 82 -1.81 1.11 -18.20
N PHE A 83 -0.95 1.43 -17.23
CA PHE A 83 -0.88 0.74 -15.95
C PHE A 83 -1.20 1.74 -14.85
N ASP A 84 -2.33 1.54 -14.17
CA ASP A 84 -2.73 2.34 -13.03
C ASP A 84 -2.49 1.56 -11.74
N LEU A 85 -1.76 2.14 -10.79
CA LEU A 85 -1.59 1.54 -9.47
C LEU A 85 -2.92 1.63 -8.70
N VAL A 86 -3.55 0.47 -8.48
CA VAL A 86 -4.82 0.38 -7.74
C VAL A 86 -4.56 0.33 -6.24
N SER A 87 -3.63 -0.51 -5.83
CA SER A 87 -3.19 -0.60 -4.44
C SER A 87 -1.75 -1.07 -4.37
N ASN A 88 -0.99 -0.49 -3.46
CA ASN A 88 0.29 -1.05 -3.10
C ASN A 88 0.03 -2.22 -2.14
N ILE A 89 0.51 -3.41 -2.50
CA ILE A 89 0.92 -4.38 -1.49
C ILE A 89 2.24 -3.82 -0.96
N ARG A 90 2.15 -2.72 -0.20
CA ARG A 90 3.16 -2.47 0.81
C ARG A 90 3.18 -3.78 1.57
N LYS A 91 4.30 -4.52 1.49
CA LYS A 91 4.73 -5.18 2.72
C LYS A 91 4.57 -4.07 3.74
N VAL A 92 3.67 -4.25 4.70
CA VAL A 92 3.95 -3.67 5.99
C VAL A 92 5.24 -4.38 6.40
N ASN A 93 6.37 -3.93 5.85
CA ASN A 93 7.46 -3.61 6.72
C ASN A 93 6.75 -2.71 7.72
N PRO A 94 6.62 -3.10 9.00
CA PRO A 94 6.68 -2.07 9.99
C PRO A 94 7.98 -1.36 9.60
N GLU A 95 7.90 -0.24 8.88
CA GLU A 95 9.02 0.67 8.80
C GLU A 95 9.40 0.82 10.26
N THR A 96 10.56 0.24 10.56
CA THR A 96 11.13 0.03 11.88
C THR A 96 10.59 1.09 12.81
N ASN A 97 9.74 0.70 13.76
CA ASN A 97 9.11 1.57 14.75
C ASN A 97 10.00 2.80 15.00
N GLN A 98 9.79 3.90 14.26
CA GLN A 98 10.64 5.10 14.36
C GLN A 98 10.56 5.70 15.78
N PHE A 99 9.58 5.18 16.52
CA PHE A 99 9.31 5.37 17.92
C PHE A 99 9.22 4.01 18.61
N SER A 100 9.98 3.85 19.69
CA SER A 100 9.78 2.79 20.67
C SER A 100 9.11 3.35 21.91
N ILE A 101 8.31 2.53 22.59
CA ILE A 101 7.69 2.89 23.87
C ILE A 101 8.28 2.03 24.99
N TYR A 102 8.78 2.69 26.04
CA TYR A 102 9.44 2.00 27.16
C TYR A 102 9.13 2.67 28.52
N PRO A 103 8.87 1.89 29.58
CA PRO A 103 8.70 0.44 29.59
C PRO A 103 7.36 0.01 28.99
N ASN A 104 7.32 -1.19 28.42
CA ASN A 104 6.09 -1.83 27.97
C ASN A 104 6.21 -3.34 28.30
N PRO A 105 5.49 -3.87 29.31
CA PRO A 105 4.39 -3.25 30.06
C PRO A 105 4.79 -2.02 30.91
N ALA A 106 3.87 -1.04 30.97
CA ALA A 106 4.02 0.21 31.71
C ALA A 106 3.20 0.16 33.02
N LYS A 107 3.68 0.83 34.07
CA LYS A 107 2.92 0.99 35.33
C LYS A 107 2.11 2.28 35.33
N ASN A 108 2.82 3.41 35.47
CA ASN A 108 2.22 4.75 35.55
C ASN A 108 2.70 5.67 34.44
N THR A 109 3.82 5.37 33.80
CA THR A 109 4.40 6.22 32.78
C THR A 109 5.01 5.39 31.66
N VAL A 110 5.10 6.00 30.48
CA VAL A 110 5.84 5.46 29.34
C VAL A 110 6.62 6.57 28.65
N SER A 111 7.84 6.28 28.22
CA SER A 111 8.64 7.19 27.40
C SER A 111 8.50 6.81 25.94
N ILE A 112 8.43 7.81 25.07
CA ILE A 112 8.44 7.64 23.62
C ILE A 112 9.84 8.01 23.12
N ILE A 113 10.58 7.03 22.64
CA ILE A 113 12.00 7.17 22.26
C ILE A 113 12.09 7.12 20.73
N SER A 114 12.87 8.03 20.15
CA SER A 114 13.20 8.05 18.71
C SER A 114 14.69 8.26 18.51
N ASP A 115 15.26 7.66 17.47
CA ASP A 115 16.68 7.80 17.11
C ASP A 115 16.99 9.18 16.48
N GLU A 116 15.97 9.90 16.02
CA GLU A 116 16.13 11.25 15.48
C GLU A 116 16.00 12.30 16.59
N ASN A 117 16.95 13.26 16.64
CA ASN A 117 16.89 14.45 17.51
C ASN A 117 15.79 15.41 17.04
N LEU A 118 14.54 14.98 17.19
CA LEU A 118 13.36 15.74 16.81
C LEU A 118 12.83 16.45 18.05
N ASN A 119 13.18 17.73 18.20
CA ASN A 119 12.41 18.65 19.05
C ASN A 119 11.05 18.98 18.38
N ARG A 120 10.33 17.94 17.95
CA ARG A 120 9.05 18.04 17.25
C ARG A 120 7.93 17.69 18.23
N ILE A 121 6.86 18.49 18.16
CA ILE A 121 5.63 18.24 18.89
C ILE A 121 4.73 17.34 18.02
N PHE A 122 4.27 16.24 18.62
CA PHE A 122 3.33 15.27 18.05
C PHE A 122 1.99 15.38 18.77
N ASP A 123 0.90 15.19 18.04
CA ASP A 123 -0.39 14.93 18.65
C ASP A 123 -0.47 13.43 18.99
N PHE A 124 -0.93 13.07 20.19
CA PHE A 124 -1.10 11.69 20.59
C PHE A 124 -2.56 11.38 20.96
N VAL A 125 -2.95 10.14 20.72
CA VAL A 125 -4.24 9.57 21.12
C VAL A 125 -3.99 8.16 21.66
N ILE A 126 -4.46 7.88 22.87
CA ILE A 126 -4.54 6.52 23.42
C ILE A 126 -5.96 6.02 23.24
N ILE A 127 -6.10 4.84 22.65
CA ILE A 127 -7.37 4.13 22.52
C ILE A 127 -7.32 2.79 23.28
N SER A 128 -8.46 2.38 23.84
CA SER A 128 -8.61 1.03 24.40
C SER A 128 -8.60 -0.04 23.30
N SER A 129 -8.46 -1.31 23.69
CA SER A 129 -8.65 -2.45 22.79
C SER A 129 -10.04 -2.51 22.13
N SER A 130 -11.04 -1.85 22.71
CA SER A 130 -12.39 -1.70 22.14
C SER A 130 -12.56 -0.48 21.22
N GLY A 131 -11.49 0.28 20.98
CA GLY A 131 -11.48 1.44 20.07
C GLY A 131 -11.91 2.77 20.69
N HIS A 132 -12.23 2.82 21.98
CA HIS A 132 -12.62 4.06 22.65
C HIS A 132 -11.38 4.92 22.95
N LYS A 133 -11.43 6.21 22.62
CA LYS A 133 -10.39 7.17 23.01
C LYS A 133 -10.40 7.38 24.53
N VAL A 134 -9.28 7.12 25.19
CA VAL A 134 -9.13 7.23 26.65
C VAL A 134 -8.23 8.38 27.08
N LYS A 135 -7.27 8.82 26.23
CA LYS A 135 -6.41 9.97 26.50
C LYS A 135 -5.94 10.60 25.20
N SER A 136 -5.71 11.91 25.19
CA SER A 136 -5.11 12.59 24.04
C SER A 136 -4.40 13.86 24.47
N GLY A 137 -3.46 14.34 23.66
CA GLY A 137 -2.75 15.58 23.94
C GLY A 137 -1.60 15.80 22.96
N LYS A 138 -0.65 16.63 23.36
CA LYS A 138 0.60 16.87 22.62
C LYS A 138 1.78 16.35 23.41
N ILE A 139 2.77 15.78 22.73
CA ILE A 139 3.99 15.26 23.35
C ILE A 139 5.21 15.55 22.49
N THR A 140 6.35 15.76 23.15
CA THR A 140 7.68 15.84 22.53
C THR A 140 8.41 14.52 22.78
N MET A 141 9.24 14.10 21.84
CA MET A 141 10.05 12.89 21.99
C MET A 141 10.96 12.95 23.23
N ASN A 142 11.26 11.78 23.79
CA ASN A 142 12.05 11.60 25.02
C ASN A 142 11.43 12.22 26.29
N LYS A 143 10.15 12.61 26.25
CA LYS A 143 9.35 12.92 27.45
C LYS A 143 8.52 11.72 27.87
N THR A 144 8.25 11.65 29.17
CA THR A 144 7.35 10.67 29.77
C THR A 144 5.89 11.10 29.60
N LEU A 145 5.06 10.17 29.16
CA LEU A 145 3.61 10.27 29.15
C LEU A 145 3.04 9.64 30.43
N ASP A 146 2.18 10.37 31.13
CA ASP A 146 1.49 9.89 32.33
C ASP A 146 0.22 9.09 32.00
N LEU A 147 0.19 7.87 32.54
CA LEU A 147 -0.83 6.83 32.37
C LEU A 147 -1.52 6.49 33.70
N SER A 148 -1.23 7.19 34.79
CA SER A 148 -1.77 6.93 36.14
C SER A 148 -3.30 6.82 36.20
N GLU A 149 -4.00 7.57 35.35
CA GLU A 149 -5.48 7.58 35.25
C GLU A 149 -6.07 6.39 34.47
N LEU A 150 -5.23 5.65 33.73
CA LEU A 150 -5.68 4.51 32.92
C LEU A 150 -5.63 3.23 33.75
N LYS A 151 -6.61 2.35 33.57
CA LYS A 151 -6.64 1.03 34.23
C LYS A 151 -5.68 0.05 33.56
N ASP A 152 -5.44 -1.07 34.22
CA ASP A 152 -4.64 -2.16 33.66
C ASP A 152 -5.35 -2.76 32.44
N GLY A 153 -4.58 -3.07 31.39
CA GLY A 153 -5.12 -3.58 30.13
C GLY A 153 -4.28 -3.25 28.91
N VAL A 154 -4.84 -3.56 27.74
CA VAL A 154 -4.21 -3.34 26.43
C VAL A 154 -4.79 -2.09 25.77
N TYR A 155 -3.88 -1.24 25.33
CA TYR A 155 -4.15 0.02 24.65
C TYR A 155 -3.34 0.14 23.37
N TYR A 156 -3.71 1.08 22.52
CA TYR A 156 -2.91 1.53 21.38
C TYR A 156 -2.63 3.01 21.50
N LEU A 157 -1.36 3.39 21.41
CA LEU A 157 -0.90 4.78 21.35
C LEU A 157 -0.67 5.15 19.89
N ASN A 158 -1.43 6.12 19.40
CA ASN A 158 -1.28 6.71 18.07
C ASN A 158 -0.59 8.07 18.17
N LEU A 159 0.41 8.31 17.34
CA LEU A 159 1.11 9.59 17.20
C LEU A 159 0.87 10.14 15.79
N TYR A 160 0.46 11.40 15.70
CA TYR A 160 0.09 12.08 14.46
C TYR A 160 1.06 13.21 14.15
N LYS A 161 1.59 13.23 12.92
CA LYS A 161 2.40 14.33 12.39
C LYS A 161 2.47 14.30 10.87
N ASP A 162 2.31 15.45 10.22
CA ASP A 162 2.48 15.63 8.77
C ASP A 162 1.73 14.58 7.94
N ASN A 163 0.44 14.35 8.27
CA ASN A 163 -0.45 13.32 7.70
C ASN A 163 0.02 11.86 7.88
N LYS A 164 1.04 11.60 8.70
CA LYS A 164 1.46 10.26 9.10
C LYS A 164 0.91 9.91 10.47
N VAL A 165 0.64 8.62 10.67
CA VAL A 165 0.21 8.03 11.94
C VAL A 165 1.16 6.90 12.31
N TYR A 166 1.66 6.92 13.55
CA TYR A 166 2.47 5.85 14.13
C TYR A 166 1.70 5.20 15.27
N THR A 167 1.55 3.88 15.24
CA THR A 167 0.76 3.15 16.24
C THR A 167 1.63 2.16 17.00
N ASN A 168 1.61 2.23 18.33
CA ASN A 168 2.29 1.28 19.21
C ASN A 168 1.30 0.64 20.17
N LYS A 169 1.39 -0.69 20.35
CA LYS A 169 0.63 -1.41 21.38
C LYS A 169 1.23 -1.10 22.75
N LEU A 170 0.43 -0.56 23.66
CA LEU A 170 0.80 -0.24 25.03
C LEU A 170 0.07 -1.19 25.99
N ILE A 171 0.80 -1.87 26.86
CA ILE A 171 0.26 -2.72 27.91
C ILE A 171 0.45 -1.99 29.24
N ILE A 172 -0.61 -1.88 30.04
CA ILE A 172 -0.55 -1.33 31.40
C ILE A 172 -0.80 -2.47 32.39
N GLU A 173 0.13 -2.64 33.33
CA GLU A 173 0.11 -3.69 34.36
C GLU A 173 0.76 -3.15 35.63
N ARG A 174 0.01 -3.07 36.75
CA ARG A 174 0.48 -2.44 38.00
C ARG A 174 0.89 -3.42 39.09
#